data_AF-A0A1A9MEL1-F1
#
_entry.id   AF-A0A1A9MEL1-F1
#
_cell.length_a   1.000
_cell.length_b   1.000
_cell.length_c   1.000
_cell.angle_alpha   90.00
_cell.angle_beta   90.00
_cell.angle_gamma   90.00
#
_symmetry.space_group_name_H-M   'P 1'
#
loop_
_entity.id
_entity.type
_entity.pdbx_description
1 polymer ?
#
loop_
_entity_poly.entity_id
_entity_poly.type
_entity_poly.pdbx_seq_one_letter_code
_entity_poly.pdbx_strand_id
1 'polypeptide(L)'
;MSKDAKKTLLTCTIALVLVVVSTASAEQRGRSDLWPLKRQQVLTGTYTGQLTSYTQDCQTVRAELFLSMPTPSRNMQRYTLKTTCIAGNQLNRPPRTITGAWDMDEASGSCLVLNFMDVDDPMVGPNIYGFAVEEDPLPSDHKHPIYVLAQDGHNCHSGRSPEYDDKMLRRVR
;
A
#
# COMPACT_ATOMS: atom_id res chain seq x y z
N MET A 1 64.44 7.70 44.64
CA MET A 1 63.22 8.51 44.40
C MET A 1 63.65 9.75 43.62
N SER A 2 63.65 9.67 42.28
CA SER A 2 63.98 10.77 41.37
C SER A 2 62.69 11.40 40.85
N LYS A 3 62.58 12.73 40.90
CA LYS A 3 61.54 13.51 40.21
C LYS A 3 62.24 14.29 39.09
N ASP A 4 62.30 13.69 37.92
CA ASP A 4 62.54 14.38 36.66
C ASP A 4 61.27 15.16 36.27
N ALA A 5 61.42 16.47 35.99
CA ALA A 5 61.38 17.07 34.65
C ALA A 5 60.02 16.92 33.93
N LYS A 6 59.49 17.83 33.12
CA LYS A 6 59.73 19.22 32.69
C LYS A 6 58.47 19.51 31.84
N LYS A 7 58.08 20.78 31.73
CA LYS A 7 57.39 21.44 30.59
C LYS A 7 56.36 20.63 29.77
N THR A 8 55.22 21.22 29.45
CA THR A 8 54.99 21.93 28.17
C THR A 8 53.53 22.39 28.09
N LEU A 9 53.33 23.61 27.58
CA LEU A 9 52.07 24.23 27.19
C LEU A 9 51.26 23.34 26.23
N LEU A 10 49.94 23.32 26.35
CA LEU A 10 49.09 23.37 25.16
C LEU A 10 47.70 23.91 25.50
N THR A 11 47.44 25.11 25.00
CA THR A 11 46.13 25.72 24.83
C THR A 11 45.28 24.84 23.92
N CYS A 12 44.29 24.14 24.49
CA CYS A 12 43.30 23.41 23.70
C CYS A 12 42.10 24.34 23.40
N THR A 13 42.09 24.81 22.16
CA THR A 13 40.92 25.29 21.41
C THR A 13 39.70 24.39 21.64
N ILE A 14 38.60 24.98 22.10
CA ILE A 14 37.29 24.33 22.14
C ILE A 14 36.79 24.21 20.70
N ALA A 15 36.92 23.02 20.12
CA ALA A 15 36.28 22.70 18.86
C ALA A 15 34.79 22.49 19.12
N LEU A 16 33.97 23.50 18.78
CA LEU A 16 32.52 23.35 18.63
C LEU A 16 32.26 22.43 17.44
N VAL A 17 32.10 21.14 17.69
CA VAL A 17 31.53 20.22 16.71
C VAL A 17 30.05 20.58 16.60
N LEU A 18 29.73 21.43 15.61
CA LEU A 18 28.36 21.55 15.10
C LEU A 18 28.01 20.19 14.50
N VAL A 19 27.38 19.33 15.31
CA VAL A 19 26.65 18.19 14.77
C VAL A 19 25.50 18.79 13.97
N VAL A 20 25.74 18.95 12.67
CA VAL A 20 24.66 19.11 11.69
C VAL A 20 23.93 17.79 11.73
N VAL A 21 22.97 17.67 12.65
CA VAL A 21 21.93 16.66 12.53
C VAL A 21 21.24 17.02 11.24
N SER A 22 21.61 16.30 10.18
CA SER A 22 20.85 16.29 8.95
C SER A 22 19.53 15.63 9.31
N THR A 23 18.62 16.39 9.90
CA THR A 23 17.21 16.04 9.87
C THR A 23 16.88 16.10 8.40
N ALA A 24 16.95 14.93 7.74
CA ALA A 24 16.11 14.70 6.59
C ALA A 24 14.72 15.05 7.10
N SER A 25 14.26 16.27 6.78
CA SER A 25 12.85 16.59 6.79
C SER A 25 12.26 15.63 5.78
N ALA A 26 11.90 14.43 6.25
CA ALA A 26 10.77 13.74 5.68
C ALA A 26 9.67 14.78 5.74
N GLU A 27 9.39 15.38 4.57
CA GLU A 27 8.21 16.18 4.34
C GLU A 27 7.07 15.40 4.95
N GLN A 28 6.63 15.86 6.12
CA GLN A 28 5.43 15.35 6.74
C GLN A 28 4.32 15.87 5.84
N ARG A 29 4.05 15.12 4.76
CA ARG A 29 2.97 15.38 3.81
C ARG A 29 1.75 15.66 4.65
N GLY A 30 1.21 16.85 4.40
CA GLY A 30 0.31 17.54 5.30
C GLY A 30 -0.85 16.65 5.74
N ARG A 31 -1.15 16.76 7.03
CA ARG A 31 -2.38 16.32 7.68
C ARG A 31 -3.61 16.84 6.93
N SER A 32 -4.08 16.11 5.92
CA SER A 32 -5.48 15.88 5.48
C SER A 32 -5.50 15.18 4.11
N ASP A 33 -4.80 14.06 3.97
CA ASP A 33 -4.94 13.13 2.82
C ASP A 33 -6.19 12.24 3.00
N LEU A 34 -7.30 12.84 3.46
CA LEU A 34 -8.60 12.17 3.46
C LEU A 34 -9.06 12.10 2.01
N TRP A 35 -9.51 10.94 1.54
CA TRP A 35 -10.11 10.79 0.21
C TRP A 35 -11.58 11.23 0.28
N PRO A 36 -11.95 12.48 -0.09
CA PRO A 36 -13.35 12.86 -0.10
C PRO A 36 -14.12 12.00 -1.11
N LEU A 37 -15.42 11.77 -0.88
CA LEU A 37 -16.27 10.93 -1.75
C LEU A 37 -16.13 11.23 -3.26
N LYS A 38 -15.99 12.51 -3.63
CA LYS A 38 -15.75 12.92 -5.03
C LYS A 38 -14.45 12.37 -5.61
N ARG A 39 -13.37 12.32 -4.80
CA ARG A 39 -12.10 11.73 -5.19
C ARG A 39 -12.22 10.21 -5.25
N GLN A 40 -12.96 9.58 -4.33
CA GLN A 40 -13.17 8.12 -4.35
C GLN A 40 -13.83 7.64 -5.63
N GLN A 41 -14.72 8.44 -6.24
CA GLN A 41 -15.34 8.09 -7.52
C GLN A 41 -14.32 7.85 -8.64
N VAL A 42 -13.13 8.46 -8.59
CA VAL A 42 -12.08 8.26 -9.62
C VAL A 42 -11.47 6.86 -9.56
N LEU A 43 -11.62 6.15 -8.43
CA LEU A 43 -11.18 4.77 -8.24
C LEU A 43 -12.16 3.75 -8.82
N THR A 44 -13.34 4.18 -9.29
CA THR A 44 -14.27 3.27 -9.97
C THR A 44 -13.68 2.73 -11.27
N GLY A 45 -13.93 1.46 -11.56
CA GLY A 45 -13.43 0.80 -12.76
C GLY A 45 -12.91 -0.60 -12.48
N THR A 46 -12.35 -1.21 -13.53
CA THR A 46 -11.78 -2.56 -13.46
C THR A 46 -10.28 -2.47 -13.29
N TYR A 47 -9.73 -3.28 -12.39
CA TYR A 47 -8.31 -3.39 -12.09
C TYR A 47 -7.90 -4.86 -12.24
N THR A 48 -6.74 -5.11 -12.81
CA THR A 48 -6.21 -6.48 -12.96
C THR A 48 -4.74 -6.55 -12.59
N GLY A 49 -4.32 -7.69 -12.07
CA GLY A 49 -2.94 -7.88 -11.67
C GLY A 49 -2.72 -9.21 -10.97
N GLN A 50 -1.57 -9.33 -10.34
CA GLN A 50 -1.21 -10.46 -9.50
C GLN A 50 -1.20 -10.01 -8.05
N LEU A 51 -1.63 -10.88 -7.14
CA LEU A 51 -1.58 -10.66 -5.71
C LEU A 51 -0.97 -11.88 -5.03
N THR A 52 -0.34 -11.64 -3.89
CA THR A 52 0.05 -12.71 -2.98
C THR A 52 -1.20 -13.27 -2.33
N SER A 53 -1.35 -14.59 -2.40
CA SER A 53 -2.44 -15.27 -1.71
C SER A 53 -2.13 -15.41 -0.22
N TYR A 54 -3.16 -15.62 0.60
CA TYR A 54 -3.00 -15.92 2.01
C TYR A 54 -2.95 -17.42 2.33
N THR A 55 -3.41 -18.29 1.42
CA THR A 55 -3.34 -19.73 1.65
C THR A 55 -1.95 -20.26 1.38
N GLN A 56 -1.52 -21.30 2.10
CA GLN A 56 -0.31 -22.05 1.72
C GLN A 56 -0.49 -22.86 0.43
N ASP A 57 -1.74 -23.22 0.10
CA ASP A 57 -2.06 -24.07 -1.07
C ASP A 57 -2.12 -23.31 -2.40
N CYS A 58 -2.23 -21.99 -2.36
CA CYS A 58 -2.11 -21.12 -3.53
C CYS A 58 -1.08 -20.05 -3.19
N GLN A 59 0.02 -19.97 -3.93
CA GLN A 59 1.09 -19.02 -3.63
C GLN A 59 0.82 -17.65 -4.28
N THR A 60 0.22 -17.64 -5.46
CA THR A 60 -0.06 -16.43 -6.21
C THR A 60 -1.42 -16.53 -6.88
N VAL A 61 -2.18 -15.45 -6.81
CA VAL A 61 -3.46 -15.33 -7.50
C VAL A 61 -3.39 -14.25 -8.58
N ARG A 62 -4.00 -14.53 -9.72
CA ARG A 62 -4.43 -13.48 -10.64
C ARG A 62 -5.74 -12.92 -10.14
N ALA A 63 -5.84 -11.60 -10.05
CA ALA A 63 -7.01 -10.91 -9.56
C ALA A 63 -7.58 -9.95 -10.63
N GLU A 64 -8.90 -9.88 -10.65
CA GLU A 64 -9.71 -8.92 -11.40
C GLU A 64 -10.68 -8.27 -10.41
N LEU A 65 -10.45 -7.00 -10.09
CA LEU A 65 -11.22 -6.22 -9.13
C LEU A 65 -12.02 -5.15 -9.88
N PHE A 66 -13.34 -5.22 -9.78
CA PHE A 66 -14.23 -4.18 -10.26
C PHE A 66 -14.74 -3.35 -9.08
N LEU A 67 -14.50 -2.04 -9.13
CA LEU A 67 -14.98 -1.06 -8.16
C LEU A 67 -16.08 -0.21 -8.78
N SER A 68 -17.21 -0.12 -8.10
CA SER A 68 -18.36 0.68 -8.54
C SER A 68 -18.86 1.59 -7.44
N MET A 69 -19.30 2.77 -7.88
CA MET A 69 -19.94 3.78 -7.04
C MET A 69 -20.94 4.54 -7.93
N PRO A 70 -22.14 3.99 -8.17
CA PRO A 70 -23.11 4.57 -9.10
C PRO A 70 -23.49 6.02 -8.78
N THR A 71 -23.53 6.36 -7.49
CA THR A 71 -23.58 7.75 -7.02
C THR A 71 -22.58 7.96 -5.89
N PRO A 72 -22.03 9.18 -5.70
CA PRO A 72 -21.07 9.48 -4.64
C PRO A 72 -21.70 9.37 -3.25
N SER A 73 -21.73 8.15 -2.70
CA SER A 73 -22.29 7.83 -1.39
C SER A 73 -21.62 6.57 -0.85
N ARG A 74 -21.27 6.57 0.44
CA ARG A 74 -20.64 5.40 1.10
C ARG A 74 -21.49 4.14 1.00
N ASN A 75 -22.81 4.28 1.05
CA ASN A 75 -23.74 3.14 1.03
C ASN A 75 -23.87 2.47 -0.36
N MET A 76 -23.30 3.08 -1.40
CA MET A 76 -23.39 2.59 -2.78
C MET A 76 -22.04 2.06 -3.32
N GLN A 77 -21.00 2.04 -2.50
CA GLN A 77 -19.70 1.50 -2.87
C GLN A 77 -19.78 -0.02 -2.92
N ARG A 78 -19.64 -0.59 -4.11
CA ARG A 78 -19.71 -2.05 -4.33
C ARG A 78 -18.51 -2.52 -5.11
N TYR A 79 -18.00 -3.70 -4.76
CA TYR A 79 -16.94 -4.34 -5.51
C TYR A 79 -17.34 -5.73 -5.97
N THR A 80 -16.67 -6.21 -7.02
CA THR A 80 -16.60 -7.62 -7.41
C THR A 80 -15.13 -7.99 -7.58
N LEU A 81 -14.65 -8.97 -6.82
CA LEU A 81 -13.29 -9.48 -6.88
C LEU A 81 -13.33 -10.90 -7.41
N LYS A 82 -12.72 -11.13 -8.57
CA LYS A 82 -12.49 -12.45 -9.13
C LYS A 82 -11.04 -12.85 -8.96
N THR A 83 -10.78 -13.99 -8.35
CA THR A 83 -9.42 -14.53 -8.16
C THR A 83 -9.28 -15.89 -8.85
N THR A 84 -8.10 -16.14 -9.40
CA THR A 84 -7.71 -17.41 -10.00
C THR A 84 -6.33 -17.78 -9.48
N CYS A 85 -6.19 -18.97 -8.91
CA CYS A 85 -4.87 -19.44 -8.48
C CYS A 85 -3.98 -19.67 -9.70
N ILE A 86 -2.77 -19.11 -9.71
CA ILE A 86 -1.81 -19.24 -10.83
C ILE A 86 -0.47 -19.85 -10.41
N ALA A 87 -0.29 -20.14 -9.12
CA ALA A 87 0.85 -20.88 -8.59
C ALA A 87 0.48 -21.60 -7.29
N GLY A 88 1.00 -22.82 -7.08
CA GLY A 88 0.71 -23.65 -5.90
C GLY A 88 -0.16 -24.88 -6.19
N ASN A 89 -0.54 -25.59 -5.13
CA ASN A 89 -1.29 -26.84 -5.18
C ASN A 89 -2.72 -26.68 -5.72
N GLN A 90 -3.26 -25.45 -5.75
CA GLN A 90 -4.61 -25.13 -6.21
C GLN A 90 -4.65 -24.55 -7.65
N LEU A 91 -3.56 -24.64 -8.43
CA LEU A 91 -3.43 -24.04 -9.77
C LEU A 91 -4.62 -24.28 -10.73
N ASN A 92 -5.29 -25.43 -10.61
CA ASN A 92 -6.38 -25.83 -11.51
C ASN A 92 -7.78 -25.64 -10.91
N ARG A 93 -7.89 -24.97 -9.76
CA ARG A 93 -9.20 -24.73 -9.17
C ARG A 93 -9.97 -23.68 -9.96
N PRO A 94 -11.31 -23.84 -10.07
CA PRO A 94 -12.15 -22.83 -10.69
C PRO A 94 -11.94 -21.44 -10.07
N PRO A 95 -12.01 -20.36 -10.86
CA PRO A 95 -11.98 -19.01 -10.33
C PRO A 95 -13.06 -18.79 -9.26
N ARG A 96 -12.73 -17.98 -8.27
CA ARG A 96 -13.67 -17.56 -7.23
C ARG A 96 -14.07 -16.12 -7.47
N THR A 97 -15.32 -15.80 -7.16
CA THR A 97 -15.86 -14.44 -7.28
C THR A 97 -16.51 -14.06 -5.97
N ILE A 98 -16.12 -12.90 -5.46
CA ILE A 98 -16.63 -12.35 -4.20
C ILE A 98 -17.16 -10.96 -4.49
N THR A 99 -18.22 -10.59 -3.79
CA THR A 99 -18.85 -9.27 -3.90
C THR A 99 -19.05 -8.69 -2.52
N GLY A 100 -18.87 -7.38 -2.38
CA GLY A 100 -19.05 -6.72 -1.10
C GLY A 100 -19.12 -5.21 -1.22
N ALA A 101 -18.97 -4.53 -0.09
CA ALA A 101 -18.80 -3.09 -0.05
C ALA A 101 -17.31 -2.75 0.07
N TRP A 102 -16.90 -1.60 -0.43
CA TRP A 102 -15.55 -1.07 -0.17
C TRP A 102 -15.67 0.29 0.51
N ASP A 103 -14.61 0.76 1.17
CA ASP A 103 -14.48 2.13 1.66
C ASP A 103 -13.01 2.55 1.61
N MET A 104 -12.75 3.83 1.86
CA MET A 104 -11.42 4.31 2.18
C MET A 104 -11.26 4.40 3.69
N ASP A 105 -10.21 3.80 4.23
CA ASP A 105 -9.87 4.02 5.63
C ASP A 105 -9.30 5.43 5.83
N GLU A 106 -10.06 6.24 6.58
CA GLU A 106 -9.75 7.64 6.86
C GLU A 106 -8.65 7.80 7.91
N ALA A 107 -8.45 6.80 8.78
CA ALA A 107 -7.45 6.86 9.82
C ALA A 107 -6.02 6.63 9.28
N SER A 108 -5.90 5.89 8.17
CA SER A 108 -4.63 5.48 7.55
C SER A 108 -4.26 6.28 6.30
N GLY A 109 -5.07 7.26 5.90
CA GLY A 109 -4.64 8.32 4.98
C GLY A 109 -4.40 7.90 3.53
N SER A 110 -5.18 6.95 2.99
CA SER A 110 -5.38 6.61 1.55
C SER A 110 -5.47 5.10 1.25
N CYS A 111 -5.93 4.27 2.19
CA CYS A 111 -6.11 2.83 1.97
C CYS A 111 -7.49 2.50 1.43
N LEU A 112 -7.58 1.77 0.32
CA LEU A 112 -8.83 1.17 -0.15
C LEU A 112 -9.04 -0.17 0.56
N VAL A 113 -10.17 -0.30 1.25
CA VAL A 113 -10.52 -1.48 2.05
C VAL A 113 -11.70 -2.21 1.40
N LEU A 114 -11.53 -3.51 1.17
CA LEU A 114 -12.62 -4.40 0.74
C LEU A 114 -13.29 -5.00 1.98
N ASN A 115 -14.57 -4.68 2.21
CA ASN A 115 -15.36 -5.26 3.28
C ASN A 115 -15.92 -6.61 2.80
N PHE A 116 -15.29 -7.70 3.25
CA PHE A 116 -15.73 -9.05 2.96
C PHE A 116 -16.90 -9.44 3.85
N MET A 117 -17.86 -10.16 3.29
CA MET A 117 -18.99 -10.72 4.04
C MET A 117 -18.65 -12.08 4.69
N ASP A 118 -17.60 -12.75 4.21
CA ASP A 118 -17.16 -14.06 4.70
C ASP A 118 -15.68 -13.98 5.12
N VAL A 119 -15.45 -13.99 6.43
CA VAL A 119 -14.12 -13.92 7.05
C VAL A 119 -13.41 -15.27 7.07
N ASP A 120 -14.13 -16.36 6.78
CA ASP A 120 -13.62 -17.73 6.81
C ASP A 120 -13.19 -18.24 5.41
N ASP A 121 -13.24 -17.38 4.37
CA ASP A 121 -12.75 -17.75 3.04
C ASP A 121 -11.22 -17.90 3.09
N PRO A 122 -10.67 -19.13 2.94
CA PRO A 122 -9.25 -19.37 3.09
C PRO A 122 -8.43 -18.60 2.05
N MET A 123 -8.98 -18.31 0.87
CA MET A 123 -8.28 -17.62 -0.22
C MET A 123 -8.23 -16.10 -0.04
N VAL A 124 -9.06 -15.54 0.84
CA VAL A 124 -9.10 -14.11 1.16
C VAL A 124 -8.69 -13.92 2.62
N GLY A 125 -7.39 -13.86 2.83
CA GLY A 125 -6.86 -13.51 4.15
C GLY A 125 -6.54 -12.04 4.30
N PRO A 126 -6.13 -11.61 5.53
CA PRO A 126 -5.95 -10.23 5.96
C PRO A 126 -5.16 -9.34 4.97
N ASN A 127 -4.28 -9.91 4.16
CA ASN A 127 -3.45 -9.19 3.20
C ASN A 127 -4.16 -8.82 1.89
N ILE A 128 -5.36 -9.32 1.60
CA ILE A 128 -6.17 -8.94 0.42
C ILE A 128 -7.23 -7.88 0.81
N TYR A 129 -7.29 -7.50 2.09
CA TYR A 129 -8.26 -6.54 2.61
C TYR A 129 -7.92 -5.09 2.25
N GLY A 130 -6.64 -4.75 2.21
CA GLY A 130 -6.18 -3.37 2.04
C GLY A 130 -5.31 -3.20 0.79
N PHE A 131 -5.63 -2.17 0.02
CA PHE A 131 -4.79 -1.68 -1.07
C PHE A 131 -4.33 -0.25 -0.79
N ALA A 132 -3.02 -0.04 -0.87
CA ALA A 132 -2.48 1.31 -0.99
C ALA A 132 -2.83 1.87 -2.37
N VAL A 133 -3.42 3.07 -2.39
CA VAL A 133 -3.75 3.77 -3.62
C VAL A 133 -2.56 4.64 -4.03
N GLU A 134 -1.85 4.22 -5.08
CA GLU A 134 -0.66 4.90 -5.58
C GLU A 134 -0.95 5.52 -6.95
N GLU A 135 -0.32 6.65 -7.27
CA GLU A 135 -0.32 7.17 -8.65
C GLU A 135 0.64 6.33 -9.49
N ASP A 136 0.21 5.93 -10.69
CA ASP A 136 1.03 5.15 -11.62
C ASP A 136 2.19 6.03 -12.12
N PRO A 137 3.46 5.68 -11.81
CA PRO A 137 4.61 6.52 -12.16
C PRO A 137 4.95 6.51 -13.66
N LEU A 138 4.25 5.71 -14.46
CA LEU A 138 4.46 5.67 -15.91
C LEU A 138 4.20 7.05 -16.55
N PRO A 139 5.00 7.44 -17.56
CA PRO A 139 4.85 8.72 -18.25
C PRO A 139 3.48 8.74 -18.93
N SER A 140 2.54 9.42 -18.27
CA SER A 140 1.17 9.50 -18.69
C SER A 140 1.01 10.79 -19.49
N ASP A 141 0.76 10.66 -20.80
CA ASP A 141 0.21 11.74 -21.65
C ASP A 141 -1.22 12.16 -21.21
N HIS A 142 -1.76 11.57 -20.14
CA HIS A 142 -3.11 11.84 -19.67
C HIS A 142 -3.16 13.10 -18.81
N LYS A 143 -4.18 13.92 -19.05
CA LYS A 143 -4.54 15.10 -18.24
C LYS A 143 -4.94 14.77 -16.80
N HIS A 144 -5.09 13.49 -16.44
CA HIS A 144 -5.56 13.05 -15.14
C HIS A 144 -4.69 11.90 -14.60
N PRO A 145 -4.44 11.85 -13.27
CA PRO A 145 -3.67 10.79 -12.66
C PRO A 145 -4.36 9.44 -12.84
N ILE A 146 -3.58 8.41 -13.17
CA ILE A 146 -4.01 7.02 -13.15
C ILE A 146 -3.56 6.44 -11.82
N TYR A 147 -4.44 5.70 -11.15
CA TYR A 147 -4.14 5.05 -9.88
C TYR A 147 -3.90 3.56 -10.07
N VAL A 148 -2.95 3.02 -9.32
CA VAL A 148 -2.73 1.59 -9.12
C VAL A 148 -3.09 1.22 -7.68
N LEU A 149 -3.48 -0.03 -7.48
CA LEU A 149 -3.85 -0.57 -6.16
C LEU A 149 -2.76 -1.56 -5.76
N ALA A 150 -1.83 -1.14 -4.92
CA ALA A 150 -0.75 -1.98 -4.42
C ALA A 150 -1.21 -2.77 -3.18
N GLN A 151 -0.92 -4.06 -3.13
CA GLN A 151 -1.25 -4.88 -1.98
C GLN A 151 -0.43 -4.42 -0.76
N ASP A 152 -1.08 -3.98 0.32
CA ASP A 152 -0.41 -3.41 1.49
C ASP A 152 -0.89 -4.06 2.80
N GLY A 153 -0.62 -5.37 2.91
CA GLY A 153 -0.73 -6.14 4.15
C GLY A 153 -2.04 -5.98 4.91
N HIS A 154 -2.00 -6.25 6.22
CA HIS A 154 -3.18 -6.25 7.07
C HIS A 154 -3.74 -4.84 7.36
N ASN A 155 -2.92 -3.79 7.27
CA ASN A 155 -3.28 -2.46 7.80
C ASN A 155 -2.85 -1.27 6.93
N CYS A 156 -2.42 -1.45 5.68
CA CYS A 156 -1.97 -0.33 4.85
C CYS A 156 -0.92 0.61 5.52
N HIS A 157 -0.11 0.07 6.43
CA HIS A 157 0.80 0.81 7.33
C HIS A 157 2.26 0.43 7.13
N SER A 158 2.52 -0.64 6.38
CA SER A 158 3.87 -1.18 6.24
C SER A 158 4.71 -0.34 5.26
N GLY A 159 4.04 0.48 4.44
CA GLY A 159 4.60 0.86 3.16
C GLY A 159 4.72 -0.38 2.27
N ARG A 160 4.64 -0.18 0.97
CA ARG A 160 4.86 -1.24 0.00
C ARG A 160 6.18 -1.97 0.32
N SER A 161 6.07 -3.21 0.77
CA SER A 161 7.24 -4.07 0.96
C SER A 161 7.86 -4.31 -0.42
N PRO A 162 9.19 -4.26 -0.58
CA PRO A 162 9.85 -4.57 -1.86
C PRO A 162 9.46 -5.96 -2.40
N GLU A 163 9.11 -6.89 -1.51
CA GLU A 163 8.63 -8.23 -1.84
C GLU A 163 7.25 -8.23 -2.53
N TYR A 164 6.53 -7.12 -2.47
CA TYR A 164 5.22 -6.92 -3.09
C TYR A 164 5.26 -5.93 -4.25
N ASP A 165 6.44 -5.58 -4.76
CA ASP A 165 6.59 -4.61 -5.85
C ASP A 165 5.91 -5.04 -7.15
N ASP A 166 5.71 -6.34 -7.37
CA ASP A 166 4.97 -6.86 -8.51
C ASP A 166 3.49 -7.17 -8.18
N LYS A 167 3.06 -6.98 -6.92
CA LYS A 167 1.73 -7.33 -6.41
C LYS A 167 0.80 -6.12 -6.41
N MET A 168 0.50 -5.66 -7.62
CA MET A 168 -0.31 -4.48 -7.87
C MET A 168 -1.42 -4.79 -8.86
N LEU A 169 -2.58 -4.18 -8.64
CA LEU A 169 -3.67 -4.14 -9.61
C LEU A 169 -3.62 -2.84 -10.38
N ARG A 170 -3.58 -2.95 -11.70
CA ARG A 170 -3.56 -1.82 -12.63
C ARG A 170 -4.91 -1.68 -13.28
N ARG A 171 -5.36 -0.44 -13.46
CA ARG A 171 -6.64 -0.14 -14.10
C ARG A 171 -6.63 -0.63 -15.56
N VAL A 172 -7.64 -1.40 -15.93
CA VAL A 172 -7.90 -1.80 -17.32
C VAL A 172 -8.50 -0.60 -18.04
N ARG A 173 -7.99 -0.32 -19.25
CA ARG A 173 -8.46 0.77 -20.11
C ARG A 173 -9.66 0.37 -20.94
#